data_AF-A0A2A4Y5F6-F1
#
_entry.id   AF-A0A2A4Y5F6-F1
#
_cell.length_a   1.000
_cell.length_b   1.000
_cell.length_c   1.000
_cell.angle_alpha   90.00
_cell.angle_beta   90.00
_cell.angle_gamma   90.00
#
_symmetry.space_group_name_H-M   'P 1'
#
loop_
_entity.id
_entity.type
_entity.pdbx_description
1 polymer ?
#
loop_
_entity_poly.entity_id
_entity_poly.type
_entity_poly.pdbx_seq_one_letter_code
_entity_poly.pdbx_strand_id
1 'polypeptide(L)'
;MKSLRHKFNILVLSLEKQIFRGLRVLYRSTHRKKRPSSYPFLTGDSFRELADHIYDETTPSFNSDAVNSGDIVFVGSPFLRIFLQTYHQKINTKYILIEHNGDDQVTEDILPYLDDKIYRFYAQCALVTHEKITPIPIGVENLHHGNNFLWLLKKVPKKNKVPRIFYHFSNQTNPKERIPAALFFKTHQLMDTITSFIPYRPYKNLLNSYAFVASPAGNTLGSHRTWEALYLHTVPIVKRTPDAEACASYGLPLWILDDWLELEDYTEEKLQEKYLEMMNTAKFDALFMDYWITKINEDQRIIRGEQ
;
A
#
# COMPACT_ATOMS: atom_id res chain seq x y z
N MET A 1 9.35 25.57 36.60
CA MET A 1 10.33 25.07 35.59
C MET A 1 9.79 23.97 34.66
N LYS A 2 9.10 22.92 35.13
CA LYS A 2 8.52 21.87 34.25
C LYS A 2 7.51 22.41 33.20
N SER A 3 6.70 23.39 33.58
CA SER A 3 5.70 24.04 32.70
C SER A 3 6.32 24.85 31.54
N LEU A 4 7.41 25.59 31.78
CA LEU A 4 8.10 26.36 30.74
C LEU A 4 8.81 25.44 29.73
N ARG A 5 9.48 24.38 30.19
CA ARG A 5 10.09 23.36 29.31
C ARG A 5 9.04 22.64 28.47
N HIS A 6 7.87 22.35 29.02
CA HIS A 6 6.77 21.72 28.28
C HIS A 6 6.22 22.65 27.18
N LYS A 7 5.96 23.92 27.49
CA LYS A 7 5.53 24.92 26.50
C LYS A 7 6.57 25.17 25.40
N PHE A 8 7.85 25.23 25.77
CA PHE A 8 8.97 25.36 24.82
C PHE A 8 9.05 24.15 23.89
N ASN A 9 8.95 22.93 24.42
CA ASN A 9 8.93 21.70 23.61
C ASN A 9 7.72 21.65 22.66
N ILE A 10 6.54 22.09 23.08
CA ILE A 10 5.35 22.17 22.21
C ILE A 10 5.59 23.17 21.06
N LEU A 11 6.17 24.35 21.37
CA LEU A 11 6.46 25.37 20.36
C LEU A 11 7.49 24.87 19.34
N VAL A 12 8.56 24.23 19.80
CA VAL A 12 9.60 23.63 18.94
C VAL A 12 9.00 22.54 18.06
N LEU A 13 8.20 21.62 18.61
CA LEU A 13 7.52 20.57 17.82
C LEU A 13 6.54 21.16 16.79
N SER A 14 5.86 22.26 17.13
CA SER A 14 4.97 22.97 16.20
C SER A 14 5.75 23.62 15.06
N LEU A 15 6.87 24.26 15.37
CA LEU A 15 7.75 24.89 14.38
C LEU A 15 8.39 23.84 13.46
N GLU A 16 8.92 22.75 14.02
CA GLU A 16 9.43 21.60 13.26
C GLU A 16 8.37 21.04 12.33
N LYS A 17 7.15 20.82 12.83
CA LYS A 17 6.02 20.34 12.01
C LYS A 17 5.72 21.27 10.83
N GLN A 18 5.76 22.58 11.04
CA GLN A 18 5.55 23.57 9.98
C GLN A 18 6.71 23.57 8.97
N ILE A 19 7.95 23.52 9.43
CA ILE A 19 9.15 23.45 8.57
C ILE A 19 9.12 22.18 7.72
N PHE A 20 8.88 21.00 8.32
CA PHE A 20 8.78 19.74 7.59
C PHE A 20 7.63 19.76 6.56
N ARG A 21 6.48 20.36 6.90
CA ARG A 21 5.39 20.57 5.94
C ARG A 21 5.84 21.42 4.75
N GLY A 22 6.49 22.57 5.01
CA GLY A 22 7.00 23.46 3.97
C GLY A 22 8.02 22.78 3.06
N LEU A 23 8.99 22.07 3.64
CA LEU A 23 10.00 21.31 2.90
C LEU A 23 9.36 20.20 2.05
N ARG A 24 8.37 19.49 2.57
CA ARG A 24 7.67 18.44 1.81
C ARG A 24 6.84 19.01 0.65
N VAL A 25 6.19 20.16 0.84
CA VAL A 25 5.47 20.85 -0.24
C VAL A 25 6.45 21.28 -1.34
N LEU A 26 7.58 21.88 -0.97
CA LEU A 26 8.63 22.29 -1.91
C LEU A 26 9.25 21.10 -2.65
N TYR A 27 9.52 20.00 -1.93
CA TYR A 27 10.03 18.78 -2.55
C TYR A 27 9.03 18.22 -3.55
N ARG A 28 7.75 18.10 -3.15
CA ARG A 28 6.66 17.65 -4.03
C ARG A 28 6.54 18.55 -5.26
N SER A 29 6.58 19.87 -5.13
CA SER A 29 6.45 20.77 -6.29
C SER A 29 7.63 20.66 -7.25
N THR A 30 8.84 20.44 -6.75
CA THR A 30 10.06 20.33 -7.59
C THR A 30 10.25 18.93 -8.21
N HIS A 31 9.68 17.89 -7.59
CA HIS A 31 9.85 16.50 -8.00
C HIS A 31 8.56 15.87 -8.56
N ARG A 32 7.43 16.58 -8.62
CA ARG A 32 6.14 16.03 -9.10
C ARG A 32 6.22 15.33 -10.46
N LYS A 33 7.02 15.87 -11.38
CA LYS A 33 7.21 15.29 -12.73
C LYS A 33 8.23 14.16 -12.77
N LYS A 34 9.12 14.08 -11.78
CA LYS A 34 10.09 12.99 -11.65
C LYS A 34 9.37 11.90 -10.87
N ARG A 35 9.08 10.77 -11.53
CA ARG A 35 8.45 9.59 -10.92
C ARG A 35 9.49 8.49 -10.67
N PRO A 36 10.53 8.73 -9.84
CA PRO A 36 11.57 7.74 -9.63
C PRO A 36 11.00 6.53 -8.90
N SER A 37 11.47 5.37 -9.29
CA SER A 37 11.23 4.13 -8.57
C SER A 37 11.82 4.17 -7.17
N SER A 38 11.20 3.39 -6.28
CA SER A 38 11.65 3.18 -4.91
C SER A 38 12.34 1.82 -4.73
N TYR A 39 12.81 1.20 -5.82
CA TYR A 39 13.46 -0.12 -5.81
C TYR A 39 14.49 -0.24 -4.67
N PRO A 40 14.49 -1.36 -3.90
CA PRO A 40 13.71 -2.58 -4.11
C PRO A 40 12.30 -2.56 -3.52
N PHE A 41 11.87 -1.43 -2.92
CA PHE A 41 10.56 -1.33 -2.30
C PHE A 41 9.45 -1.24 -3.33
N LEU A 42 8.33 -1.86 -2.99
CA LEU A 42 7.14 -1.82 -3.81
C LEU A 42 6.44 -0.48 -3.67
N THR A 43 6.28 0.20 -4.80
CA THR A 43 5.53 1.44 -4.95
C THR A 43 4.91 1.47 -6.33
N GLY A 44 3.87 2.30 -6.52
CA GLY A 44 3.28 2.46 -7.86
C GLY A 44 4.26 3.02 -8.88
N ASP A 45 5.20 3.89 -8.47
CA ASP A 45 6.26 4.38 -9.36
C ASP A 45 7.28 3.30 -9.74
N SER A 46 7.49 2.30 -8.89
CA SER A 46 8.30 1.14 -9.25
C SER A 46 7.60 0.23 -10.26
N PHE A 47 6.28 0.04 -10.15
CA PHE A 47 5.50 -0.63 -11.21
C PHE A 47 5.49 0.18 -12.51
N ARG A 48 5.33 1.50 -12.41
CA ARG A 48 5.34 2.43 -13.54
C ARG A 48 6.66 2.42 -14.30
N GLU A 49 7.79 2.26 -13.61
CA GLU A 49 9.12 2.17 -14.24
C GLU A 49 9.28 0.93 -15.12
N LEU A 50 8.56 -0.16 -14.84
CA LEU A 50 8.62 -1.39 -15.62
C LEU A 50 7.88 -1.30 -16.96
N ALA A 51 7.05 -0.27 -17.14
CA ALA A 51 6.12 -0.21 -18.25
C ALA A 51 6.75 0.33 -19.53
N ASP A 52 6.43 -0.31 -20.65
CA ASP A 52 6.78 0.15 -21.99
C ASP A 52 5.93 1.38 -22.39
N HIS A 53 4.68 1.42 -21.94
CA HIS A 53 3.75 2.52 -22.19
C HIS A 53 3.09 2.99 -20.89
N ILE A 54 2.93 4.31 -20.75
CA ILE A 54 2.39 4.93 -19.54
C ILE A 54 1.25 5.87 -19.91
N TYR A 55 0.13 5.75 -19.20
CA TYR A 55 -0.99 6.69 -19.25
C TYR A 55 -1.39 7.15 -17.84
N ASP A 56 -1.01 8.37 -17.48
CA ASP A 56 -1.27 8.97 -16.17
C ASP A 56 -1.28 10.51 -16.24
N GLU A 57 -1.30 11.19 -15.10
CA GLU A 57 -1.31 12.65 -15.03
C GLU A 57 -0.02 13.33 -15.54
N THR A 58 1.07 12.57 -15.67
CA THR A 58 2.35 13.04 -16.20
C THR A 58 2.50 12.76 -17.69
N THR A 59 1.84 11.72 -18.19
CA THR A 59 1.79 11.32 -19.60
C THR A 59 0.31 11.19 -20.04
N PRO A 60 -0.41 12.31 -20.24
CA PRO A 60 -1.85 12.29 -20.53
C PRO A 60 -2.19 11.99 -22.00
N SER A 61 -1.20 11.60 -22.80
CA SER A 61 -1.36 11.21 -24.20
C SER A 61 -0.89 9.76 -24.37
N PHE A 62 -1.71 8.93 -24.99
CA PHE A 62 -1.40 7.52 -25.24
C PHE A 62 -1.56 7.18 -26.72
N ASN A 63 -0.62 6.41 -27.26
CA ASN A 63 -0.67 5.92 -28.65
C ASN A 63 -0.95 4.41 -28.67
N SER A 64 -2.21 4.04 -28.90
CA SER A 64 -2.64 2.64 -28.99
C SER A 64 -1.91 1.84 -30.07
N ASP A 65 -1.52 2.49 -31.18
CA ASP A 65 -0.88 1.81 -32.31
C ASP A 65 0.58 1.44 -32.03
N ALA A 66 1.19 2.01 -30.98
CA ALA A 66 2.56 1.70 -30.58
C ALA A 66 2.67 0.47 -29.66
N VAL A 67 1.54 -0.08 -29.20
CA VAL A 67 1.53 -1.21 -28.26
C VAL A 67 1.80 -2.52 -29.02
N ASN A 68 2.92 -3.16 -28.71
CA ASN A 68 3.32 -4.44 -29.29
C ASN A 68 2.93 -5.62 -28.40
N SER A 69 3.01 -6.83 -28.97
CA SER A 69 2.69 -8.05 -28.24
C SER A 69 3.64 -8.26 -27.05
N GLY A 70 3.06 -8.40 -25.86
CA GLY A 70 3.78 -8.58 -24.60
C GLY A 70 4.20 -7.27 -23.93
N ASP A 71 3.92 -6.11 -24.52
CA ASP A 71 4.23 -4.83 -23.87
C ASP A 71 3.46 -4.68 -22.55
N ILE A 72 4.08 -3.96 -21.61
CA ILE A 72 3.50 -3.60 -20.32
C ILE A 72 2.93 -2.19 -20.43
N VAL A 73 1.63 -2.07 -20.20
CA VAL A 73 0.93 -0.78 -20.19
C VAL A 73 0.59 -0.43 -18.75
N PHE A 74 1.17 0.65 -18.24
CA PHE A 74 0.84 1.21 -16.93
C PHE A 74 -0.23 2.30 -17.07
N VAL A 75 -1.26 2.22 -16.24
CA VAL A 75 -2.33 3.22 -16.17
C VAL A 75 -2.47 3.72 -14.73
N GLY A 76 -2.43 5.04 -14.54
CA GLY A 76 -2.76 5.63 -13.26
C GLY A 76 -4.21 5.35 -12.89
N SER A 77 -4.48 5.00 -11.64
CA SER A 77 -5.79 4.60 -11.12
C SER A 77 -6.96 5.46 -11.60
N PRO A 78 -6.90 6.82 -11.51
CA PRO A 78 -7.99 7.69 -11.96
C PRO A 78 -8.27 7.65 -13.47
N PHE A 79 -7.33 7.11 -14.25
CA PHE A 79 -7.38 7.05 -15.71
C PHE A 79 -7.79 5.67 -16.24
N LEU A 80 -7.91 4.64 -15.38
CA LEU A 80 -8.19 3.27 -15.80
C LEU A 80 -9.43 3.17 -16.70
N ARG A 81 -10.56 3.73 -16.26
CA ARG A 81 -11.83 3.64 -16.99
C ARG A 81 -11.77 4.38 -18.32
N ILE A 82 -11.17 5.57 -18.33
CA ILE A 82 -10.96 6.33 -19.57
C ILE A 82 -10.08 5.55 -20.54
N PHE A 83 -9.01 4.92 -20.04
CA PHE A 83 -8.13 4.09 -20.83
C PHE A 83 -8.86 2.90 -21.47
N LEU A 84 -9.61 2.14 -20.67
CA LEU A 84 -10.37 0.98 -21.13
C LEU A 84 -11.44 1.36 -22.16
N GLN A 85 -12.09 2.51 -21.99
CA GLN A 85 -13.14 3.01 -22.89
C GLN A 85 -12.61 3.60 -24.19
N THR A 86 -11.40 4.17 -24.19
CA THR A 86 -10.92 4.96 -25.33
C THR A 86 -9.69 4.37 -26.04
N TYR A 87 -8.67 3.95 -25.29
CA TYR A 87 -7.38 3.52 -25.85
C TYR A 87 -7.29 2.01 -26.02
N HIS A 88 -7.77 1.23 -25.03
CA HIS A 88 -7.84 -0.24 -25.11
C HIS A 88 -8.62 -0.72 -26.32
N GLN A 89 -9.72 -0.03 -26.67
CA GLN A 89 -10.55 -0.36 -27.83
C GLN A 89 -9.78 -0.32 -29.16
N LYS A 90 -8.68 0.43 -29.22
CA LYS A 90 -7.86 0.61 -30.42
C LYS A 90 -6.59 -0.23 -30.42
N ILE A 91 -6.21 -0.81 -29.28
CA ILE A 91 -5.10 -1.77 -29.22
C ILE A 91 -5.55 -3.07 -29.89
N ASN A 92 -4.68 -3.65 -30.72
CA ASN A 92 -4.97 -4.87 -31.52
C ASN A 92 -4.07 -6.06 -31.15
N THR A 93 -3.19 -5.90 -30.17
CA THR A 93 -2.17 -6.86 -29.74
C THR A 93 -2.45 -7.32 -28.31
N LYS A 94 -1.89 -8.47 -27.91
CA LYS A 94 -1.96 -8.94 -26.52
C LYS A 94 -0.93 -8.21 -25.67
N TYR A 95 -1.33 -7.69 -24.53
CA TYR A 95 -0.46 -6.91 -23.63
C TYR A 95 -0.79 -7.18 -22.16
N ILE A 96 0.09 -6.70 -21.28
CA ILE A 96 -0.10 -6.75 -19.83
C ILE A 96 -0.55 -5.38 -19.36
N LEU A 97 -1.64 -5.32 -18.60
CA LEU A 97 -2.12 -4.09 -17.98
C LEU A 97 -1.68 -4.04 -16.52
N ILE A 98 -1.16 -2.89 -16.08
CA ILE A 98 -0.89 -2.58 -14.68
C ILE A 98 -1.64 -1.31 -14.32
N GLU A 99 -2.45 -1.35 -13.26
CA GLU A 99 -3.07 -0.17 -12.66
C GLU A 99 -2.57 0.04 -11.24
N HIS A 100 -2.23 1.30 -10.92
CA HIS A 100 -1.76 1.71 -9.60
C HIS A 100 -1.81 3.24 -9.44
N ASN A 101 -1.23 3.77 -8.37
CA ASN A 101 -1.02 5.19 -8.13
C ASN A 101 -2.32 5.99 -7.98
N GLY A 102 -3.30 5.44 -7.28
CA GLY A 102 -4.42 6.22 -6.79
C GLY A 102 -5.32 5.47 -5.83
N ASP A 103 -6.50 6.04 -5.66
CA ASP A 103 -7.47 5.64 -4.65
C ASP A 103 -8.69 4.91 -5.23
N ASP A 104 -8.78 4.79 -6.56
CA ASP A 104 -9.95 4.18 -7.20
C ASP A 104 -9.92 2.65 -7.02
N GLN A 105 -11.11 2.08 -6.92
CA GLN A 105 -11.28 0.64 -6.75
C GLN A 105 -11.46 -0.01 -8.12
N VAL A 106 -10.97 -1.24 -8.26
CA VAL A 106 -11.25 -2.08 -9.43
C VAL A 106 -12.45 -2.97 -9.09
N THR A 107 -13.58 -2.67 -9.72
CA THR A 107 -14.90 -3.28 -9.47
C THR A 107 -15.43 -3.96 -10.72
N GLU A 108 -16.62 -4.56 -10.66
CA GLU A 108 -17.22 -5.36 -11.73
C GLU A 108 -17.41 -4.59 -13.05
N ASP A 109 -17.46 -3.27 -13.01
CA ASP A 109 -17.59 -2.38 -14.17
C ASP A 109 -16.47 -2.55 -15.21
N ILE A 110 -15.31 -3.05 -14.79
CA ILE A 110 -14.16 -3.25 -15.68
C ILE A 110 -14.19 -4.61 -16.40
N LEU A 111 -14.96 -5.58 -15.91
CA LEU A 111 -14.96 -6.95 -16.43
C LEU A 111 -15.27 -7.04 -17.94
N PRO A 112 -16.21 -6.26 -18.51
CA PRO A 112 -16.48 -6.29 -19.95
C PRO A 112 -15.27 -5.92 -20.83
N TYR A 113 -14.25 -5.28 -20.27
CA TYR A 113 -13.03 -4.89 -21.00
C TYR A 113 -11.92 -5.93 -20.93
N LEU A 114 -12.02 -6.97 -20.09
CA LEU A 114 -10.99 -8.01 -19.94
C LEU A 114 -11.04 -9.07 -21.06
N ASP A 115 -11.07 -8.59 -22.30
CA ASP A 115 -11.01 -9.38 -23.52
C ASP A 115 -9.64 -10.04 -23.73
N ASP A 116 -9.48 -10.76 -24.85
CA ASP A 116 -8.27 -11.55 -25.14
C ASP A 116 -7.00 -10.72 -25.36
N LYS A 117 -7.11 -9.38 -25.49
CA LYS A 117 -5.96 -8.49 -25.64
C LYS A 117 -5.31 -8.20 -24.29
N ILE A 118 -6.10 -8.11 -23.21
CA ILE A 118 -5.53 -8.04 -21.86
C ILE A 118 -5.20 -9.47 -21.45
N TYR A 119 -3.93 -9.85 -21.56
CA TYR A 119 -3.48 -11.18 -21.14
C TYR A 119 -3.53 -11.33 -19.62
N ARG A 120 -2.99 -10.31 -18.92
CA ARG A 120 -3.01 -10.20 -17.47
C ARG A 120 -3.27 -8.76 -17.06
N PHE A 121 -4.05 -8.58 -16.00
CA PHE A 121 -4.30 -7.30 -15.36
C PHE A 121 -3.81 -7.32 -13.90
N TYR A 122 -2.71 -6.62 -13.63
CA TYR A 122 -2.23 -6.38 -12.27
C TYR A 122 -2.88 -5.12 -11.72
N ALA A 123 -3.70 -5.26 -10.68
CA ALA A 123 -4.60 -4.19 -10.24
C ALA A 123 -4.44 -3.88 -8.76
N GLN A 124 -4.34 -2.61 -8.41
CA GLN A 124 -4.38 -2.16 -7.03
C GLN A 124 -5.84 -2.13 -6.56
N CYS A 125 -6.12 -2.47 -5.30
CA CYS A 125 -7.48 -2.34 -4.73
C CYS A 125 -8.56 -3.08 -5.55
N ALA A 126 -8.25 -4.33 -5.95
CA ALA A 126 -9.19 -5.19 -6.66
C ALA A 126 -10.27 -5.74 -5.71
N LEU A 127 -11.52 -5.31 -5.94
CA LEU A 127 -12.71 -5.80 -5.23
C LEU A 127 -13.45 -6.91 -5.98
N VAL A 128 -13.06 -7.16 -7.22
CA VAL A 128 -13.64 -8.21 -8.06
C VAL A 128 -12.60 -9.28 -8.35
N THR A 129 -13.03 -10.54 -8.33
CA THR A 129 -12.21 -11.69 -8.72
C THR A 129 -12.42 -12.03 -10.18
N HIS A 130 -11.35 -12.20 -10.93
CA HIS A 130 -11.37 -12.65 -12.32
C HIS A 130 -10.07 -13.38 -12.64
N GLU A 131 -10.10 -14.39 -13.52
CA GLU A 131 -8.92 -15.21 -13.83
C GLU A 131 -7.73 -14.40 -14.38
N LYS A 132 -8.02 -13.28 -15.05
CA LYS A 132 -7.02 -12.33 -15.59
C LYS A 132 -6.56 -11.28 -14.59
N ILE A 133 -7.24 -11.11 -13.44
CA ILE A 133 -6.88 -10.10 -12.44
C ILE A 133 -5.92 -10.73 -11.43
N THR A 134 -4.76 -10.10 -11.26
CA THR A 134 -3.84 -10.35 -10.15
C THR A 134 -3.85 -9.11 -9.26
N PRO A 135 -4.47 -9.16 -8.07
CA PRO A 135 -4.38 -8.05 -7.12
C PRO A 135 -2.93 -7.80 -6.71
N ILE A 136 -2.50 -6.54 -6.72
CA ILE A 136 -1.15 -6.14 -6.32
C ILE A 136 -1.16 -5.20 -5.12
N PRO A 137 -0.16 -5.28 -4.23
CA PRO A 137 0.01 -4.35 -3.12
C PRO A 137 0.01 -2.87 -3.54
N ILE A 138 -0.56 -1.98 -2.72
CA ILE A 138 -0.29 -0.53 -2.84
C ILE A 138 1.18 -0.20 -2.47
N GLY A 139 1.78 -0.96 -1.56
CA GLY A 139 3.12 -0.71 -1.07
C GLY A 139 3.26 0.59 -0.27
N VAL A 140 4.45 1.17 -0.32
CA VAL A 140 4.80 2.37 0.45
C VAL A 140 4.57 3.63 -0.38
N GLU A 141 4.57 4.79 0.27
CA GLU A 141 4.37 6.05 -0.45
C GLU A 141 5.51 6.27 -1.45
N ASN A 142 5.17 6.68 -2.68
CA ASN A 142 6.15 6.97 -3.73
C ASN A 142 7.21 7.99 -3.29
N LEU A 143 8.44 7.82 -3.78
CA LEU A 143 9.57 8.68 -3.45
C LEU A 143 9.31 10.17 -3.79
N HIS A 144 8.64 10.46 -4.91
CA HIS A 144 8.33 11.83 -5.32
C HIS A 144 7.37 12.59 -4.36
N HIS A 145 6.68 11.88 -3.47
CA HIS A 145 5.91 12.48 -2.39
C HIS A 145 6.73 12.86 -1.14
N GLY A 146 8.04 12.61 -1.20
CA GLY A 146 9.01 12.92 -0.15
C GLY A 146 9.20 11.79 0.87
N ASN A 147 8.77 10.56 0.54
CA ASN A 147 9.00 9.42 1.40
C ASN A 147 10.48 9.00 1.31
N ASN A 148 11.19 8.99 2.44
CA ASN A 148 12.58 8.55 2.50
C ASN A 148 12.69 7.13 3.09
N PHE A 149 11.97 6.17 2.51
CA PHE A 149 11.84 4.80 3.01
C PHE A 149 13.16 3.99 3.01
N LEU A 150 14.16 4.48 2.29
CA LEU A 150 15.52 3.93 2.19
C LEU A 150 16.19 3.61 3.54
N TRP A 151 15.80 4.27 4.64
CA TRP A 151 16.34 3.96 5.96
C TRP A 151 15.94 2.57 6.49
N LEU A 152 14.83 2.01 6.01
CA LEU A 152 14.38 0.67 6.41
C LEU A 152 15.30 -0.44 5.89
N LEU A 153 15.98 -0.22 4.76
CA LEU A 153 17.04 -1.11 4.28
C LEU A 153 18.22 -1.19 5.27
N LYS A 154 18.41 -0.16 6.10
CA LYS A 154 19.61 -0.03 6.93
C LYS A 154 19.45 -0.63 8.32
N LYS A 155 18.24 -0.62 8.90
CA LYS A 155 18.01 -1.00 10.31
C LYS A 155 16.54 -1.31 10.60
N VAL A 156 16.04 -2.50 10.28
CA VAL A 156 14.91 -3.05 11.05
C VAL A 156 15.51 -3.89 12.18
N PRO A 157 15.75 -3.31 13.37
CA PRO A 157 16.22 -4.11 14.50
C PRO A 157 15.18 -5.18 14.82
N LYS A 158 15.62 -6.43 14.98
CA LYS A 158 14.82 -7.48 15.62
C LYS A 158 14.51 -7.02 17.04
N LYS A 159 13.30 -6.49 17.24
CA LYS A 159 12.76 -6.19 18.55
C LYS A 159 11.83 -7.32 18.96
N ASN A 160 11.87 -7.70 20.23
CA ASN A 160 10.74 -8.39 20.83
C ASN A 160 9.54 -7.47 20.69
N LYS A 161 8.51 -7.97 20.01
CA LYS A 161 7.29 -7.21 19.79
C LYS A 161 6.47 -7.22 21.08
N VAL A 162 5.89 -6.08 21.41
CA VAL A 162 4.87 -5.97 22.45
C VAL A 162 3.58 -6.58 21.89
N PRO A 163 2.98 -7.60 22.53
CA PRO A 163 1.79 -8.31 22.03
C PRO A 163 0.51 -7.48 22.26
N ARG A 164 0.49 -6.29 21.66
CA ARG A 164 -0.59 -5.29 21.74
C ARG A 164 -0.86 -4.75 20.35
N ILE A 165 -2.00 -4.08 20.19
CA ILE A 165 -2.46 -3.53 18.90
C ILE A 165 -2.26 -2.03 18.91
N PHE A 166 -1.40 -1.51 18.04
CA PHE A 166 -1.26 -0.08 17.85
C PHE A 166 -2.28 0.45 16.84
N TYR A 167 -2.89 1.60 17.09
CA TYR A 167 -3.77 2.25 16.11
C TYR A 167 -3.49 3.76 16.03
N HIS A 168 -3.30 4.26 14.80
CA HIS A 168 -3.11 5.70 14.56
C HIS A 168 -3.52 6.06 13.12
N PHE A 169 -4.76 6.53 12.96
CA PHE A 169 -5.35 6.91 11.67
C PHE A 169 -6.25 8.14 11.77
N SER A 170 -6.46 8.81 10.63
CA SER A 170 -7.44 9.90 10.51
C SER A 170 -8.82 9.33 10.21
N ASN A 171 -9.84 9.79 10.92
CA ASN A 171 -11.24 9.43 10.68
C ASN A 171 -11.83 10.09 9.42
N GLN A 172 -11.11 11.01 8.76
CA GLN A 172 -11.67 11.81 7.66
C GLN A 172 -11.71 11.08 6.31
N THR A 173 -10.79 10.16 6.05
CA THR A 173 -10.61 9.53 4.72
C THR A 173 -11.63 8.43 4.44
N ASN A 174 -12.12 7.77 5.48
CA ASN A 174 -13.22 6.80 5.37
C ASN A 174 -13.98 6.78 6.70
N PRO A 175 -14.84 7.78 6.94
CA PRO A 175 -15.51 7.93 8.23
C PRO A 175 -16.38 6.73 8.59
N LYS A 176 -17.01 6.09 7.60
CA LYS A 176 -17.89 4.93 7.79
C LYS A 176 -17.17 3.75 8.42
N GLU A 177 -15.93 3.49 8.01
CA GLU A 177 -15.11 2.41 8.56
C GLU A 177 -14.31 2.87 9.79
N ARG A 178 -13.69 4.06 9.72
CA ARG A 178 -12.70 4.49 10.72
C ARG A 178 -13.31 5.02 12.00
N ILE A 179 -14.50 5.62 11.98
CA ILE A 179 -15.13 6.11 13.21
C ILE A 179 -15.52 4.92 14.11
N PRO A 180 -16.23 3.88 13.62
CA PRO A 180 -16.53 2.69 14.43
C PRO A 180 -15.26 2.01 14.95
N ALA A 181 -14.26 1.80 14.07
CA ALA A 181 -12.99 1.20 14.47
C ALA A 181 -12.30 2.00 15.59
N ALA A 182 -12.22 3.34 15.46
CA ALA A 182 -11.62 4.19 16.49
C ALA A 182 -12.37 4.16 17.82
N LEU A 183 -13.71 4.08 17.79
CA LEU A 183 -14.52 3.97 19.01
C LEU A 183 -14.24 2.66 19.74
N PHE A 184 -14.25 1.55 19.00
CA PHE A 184 -13.93 0.23 19.53
C PHE A 184 -12.51 0.16 20.12
N PHE A 185 -11.51 0.66 19.38
CA PHE A 185 -10.12 0.62 19.85
C PHE A 185 -9.86 1.52 21.06
N LYS A 186 -10.61 2.62 21.20
CA LYS A 186 -10.46 3.53 22.34
C LYS A 186 -10.90 2.91 23.65
N THR A 187 -11.83 1.97 23.63
CA THR A 187 -12.39 1.34 24.84
C THR A 187 -11.64 0.07 25.25
N HIS A 188 -10.72 -0.43 24.43
CA HIS A 188 -10.06 -1.72 24.64
C HIS A 188 -8.67 -1.59 25.28
N GLN A 189 -8.42 -2.30 26.37
CA GLN A 189 -7.20 -2.15 27.19
C GLN A 189 -5.89 -2.57 26.50
N LEU A 190 -5.97 -3.41 25.45
CA LEU A 190 -4.80 -3.90 24.68
C LEU A 190 -4.46 -3.04 23.46
N MET A 191 -5.14 -1.90 23.32
CA MET A 191 -5.07 -1.08 22.13
C MET A 191 -4.48 0.28 22.44
N ASP A 192 -3.31 0.53 21.87
CA ASP A 192 -2.52 1.72 22.17
C ASP A 192 -2.58 2.72 21.02
N THR A 193 -2.64 4.00 21.37
CA THR A 193 -2.57 5.10 20.42
C THR A 193 -1.71 6.24 20.94
N ILE A 194 -1.44 7.19 20.06
CA ILE A 194 -0.80 8.45 20.38
C ILE A 194 -1.74 9.60 20.04
N THR A 195 -1.78 10.59 20.92
CA THR A 195 -2.62 11.80 20.76
C THR A 195 -1.82 13.00 20.26
N SER A 196 -0.48 12.93 20.35
CA SER A 196 0.43 14.00 19.94
C SER A 196 1.03 13.74 18.57
N PHE A 197 1.42 14.84 17.90
CA PHE A 197 2.23 14.75 16.70
C PHE A 197 3.57 14.09 17.02
N ILE A 198 3.94 13.10 16.23
CA ILE A 198 5.23 12.43 16.28
C ILE A 198 5.90 12.56 14.90
N PRO A 199 7.20 12.88 14.83
CA PRO A 199 7.92 12.86 13.57
C PRO A 199 7.94 11.46 12.95
N TYR A 200 8.16 11.37 11.64
CA TYR A 200 8.04 10.12 10.88
C TYR A 200 8.94 8.99 11.40
N ARG A 201 10.23 9.23 11.66
CA ARG A 201 11.15 8.18 12.14
C ARG A 201 10.77 7.64 13.54
N PRO A 202 10.53 8.48 14.57
CA PRO A 202 10.03 8.00 15.85
C PRO A 202 8.69 7.25 15.74
N TYR A 203 7.77 7.68 14.87
CA TYR A 203 6.53 6.95 14.59
C TYR A 203 6.81 5.53 14.10
N LYS A 204 7.74 5.36 13.15
CA LYS A 204 8.11 4.05 12.65
C LYS A 204 8.82 3.19 13.68
N ASN A 205 9.65 3.78 14.54
CA ASN A 205 10.27 3.05 15.65
C ASN A 205 9.27 2.55 16.68
N LEU A 206 8.21 3.34 16.91
CA LEU A 206 7.07 2.96 17.73
C LEU A 206 6.27 1.85 17.05
N LEU A 207 5.88 2.02 15.78
CA LEU A 207 5.20 0.98 15.02
C LEU A 207 5.96 -0.35 15.07
N ASN A 208 7.29 -0.32 14.87
CA ASN A 208 8.15 -1.49 14.95
C ASN A 208 8.23 -2.15 16.34
N SER A 209 7.80 -1.50 17.43
CA SER A 209 7.77 -2.17 18.74
C SER A 209 6.52 -3.01 18.97
N TYR A 210 5.46 -2.85 18.17
CA TYR A 210 4.20 -3.58 18.34
C TYR A 210 4.13 -4.83 17.48
N ALA A 211 3.47 -5.86 18.01
CA ALA A 211 3.15 -7.08 17.28
C ALA A 211 2.12 -6.79 16.18
N PHE A 212 1.12 -5.96 16.49
CA PHE A 212 0.01 -5.67 15.59
C PHE A 212 -0.23 -4.18 15.38
N VAL A 213 -0.81 -3.85 14.23
CA VAL A 213 -1.33 -2.51 13.96
C VAL A 213 -2.72 -2.58 13.33
N ALA A 214 -3.67 -1.82 13.85
CA ALA A 214 -4.96 -1.68 13.20
C ALA A 214 -4.83 -0.81 11.94
N SER A 215 -5.29 -1.34 10.80
CA SER A 215 -5.22 -0.68 9.50
C SER A 215 -6.58 -0.69 8.80
N PRO A 216 -7.62 -0.04 9.40
CA PRO A 216 -8.90 0.13 8.72
C PRO A 216 -8.72 0.89 7.40
N ALA A 217 -9.55 0.53 6.42
CA ALA A 217 -9.53 1.13 5.09
C ALA A 217 -9.55 2.66 5.16
N GLY A 218 -8.74 3.29 4.31
CA GLY A 218 -8.73 4.74 4.09
C GLY A 218 -9.52 5.09 2.86
N ASN A 219 -9.00 6.03 2.06
CA ASN A 219 -9.51 6.25 0.71
C ASN A 219 -9.38 4.96 -0.12
N THR A 220 -8.24 4.28 -0.01
CA THR A 220 -8.00 2.92 -0.49
C THR A 220 -8.31 1.86 0.57
N LEU A 221 -8.55 0.62 0.12
CA LEU A 221 -8.74 -0.55 1.01
C LEU A 221 -7.46 -0.83 1.82
N GLY A 222 -6.31 -0.83 1.15
CA GLY A 222 -4.99 -0.91 1.76
C GLY A 222 -4.39 0.48 1.95
N SER A 223 -4.16 0.91 3.19
CA SER A 223 -3.40 2.14 3.46
C SER A 223 -1.89 1.86 3.43
N HIS A 224 -1.06 2.88 3.15
CA HIS A 224 0.39 2.74 3.28
C HIS A 224 0.81 2.20 4.67
N ARG A 225 0.02 2.45 5.75
CA ARG A 225 0.29 1.88 7.08
C ARG A 225 0.37 0.37 7.04
N THR A 226 -0.51 -0.30 6.29
CA THR A 226 -0.53 -1.76 6.16
C THR A 226 0.84 -2.26 5.70
N TRP A 227 1.35 -1.69 4.61
CA TRP A 227 2.58 -2.13 3.95
C TRP A 227 3.82 -1.71 4.71
N GLU A 228 3.83 -0.48 5.22
CA GLU A 228 4.91 0.00 6.07
C GLU A 228 5.06 -0.82 7.36
N ALA A 229 3.96 -1.37 7.90
CA ALA A 229 4.00 -2.25 9.06
C ALA A 229 4.57 -3.63 8.72
N LEU A 230 4.21 -4.19 7.56
CA LEU A 230 4.75 -5.46 7.08
C LEU A 230 6.29 -5.39 6.92
N TYR A 231 6.83 -4.31 6.37
CA TYR A 231 8.30 -4.09 6.32
C TYR A 231 8.96 -3.98 7.70
N LEU A 232 8.19 -3.67 8.74
CA LEU A 232 8.64 -3.61 10.12
C LEU A 232 8.37 -4.92 10.87
N HIS A 233 7.84 -5.96 10.22
CA HIS A 233 7.35 -7.19 10.85
C HIS A 233 6.30 -6.91 11.94
N THR A 234 5.48 -5.88 11.76
CA THR A 234 4.30 -5.62 12.58
C THR A 234 3.10 -6.04 11.75
N VAL A 235 2.32 -6.99 12.26
CA VAL A 235 1.20 -7.61 11.53
C VAL A 235 0.04 -6.61 11.43
N PRO A 236 -0.35 -6.16 10.23
CA PRO A 236 -1.52 -5.33 10.07
C PRO A 236 -2.80 -6.16 10.27
N ILE A 237 -3.74 -5.59 11.02
CA ILE A 237 -5.11 -6.09 11.15
C ILE A 237 -6.00 -5.28 10.20
N VAL A 238 -6.69 -5.96 9.30
CA VAL A 238 -7.51 -5.37 8.23
C VAL A 238 -8.86 -6.06 8.16
N LYS A 239 -9.87 -5.40 7.57
CA LYS A 239 -11.15 -6.04 7.26
C LYS A 239 -11.01 -6.92 6.02
N ARG A 240 -11.83 -7.98 5.94
CA ARG A 240 -11.90 -8.90 4.81
C ARG A 240 -12.30 -8.18 3.54
N THR A 241 -11.44 -8.28 2.53
CA THR A 241 -11.68 -7.84 1.16
C THR A 241 -10.95 -8.80 0.21
N PRO A 242 -11.38 -8.92 -1.05
CA PRO A 242 -10.69 -9.76 -2.03
C PRO A 242 -9.20 -9.39 -2.20
N ASP A 243 -8.89 -8.09 -2.19
CA ASP A 243 -7.51 -7.58 -2.20
C ASP A 243 -6.69 -8.07 -0.99
N ALA A 244 -7.25 -7.99 0.22
CA ALA A 244 -6.57 -8.45 1.43
C ALA A 244 -6.33 -9.97 1.41
N GLU A 245 -7.31 -10.75 0.98
CA GLU A 245 -7.20 -12.20 0.85
C GLU A 245 -6.17 -12.61 -0.21
N ALA A 246 -6.16 -11.93 -1.36
CA ALA A 246 -5.15 -12.13 -2.39
C ALA A 246 -3.75 -11.83 -1.85
N CYS A 247 -3.57 -10.71 -1.14
CA CYS A 247 -2.30 -10.36 -0.53
C CYS A 247 -1.83 -11.39 0.51
N ALA A 248 -2.74 -11.90 1.35
CA ALA A 248 -2.45 -12.99 2.28
C ALA A 248 -2.09 -14.30 1.57
N SER A 249 -2.70 -14.59 0.41
CA SER A 249 -2.40 -15.78 -0.40
C SER A 249 -0.96 -15.80 -0.94
N TYR A 250 -0.32 -14.63 -1.05
CA TYR A 250 1.11 -14.53 -1.38
C TYR A 250 2.04 -14.83 -0.19
N GLY A 251 1.48 -15.19 0.96
CA GLY A 251 2.18 -15.52 2.21
C GLY A 251 2.44 -14.31 3.11
N LEU A 252 1.95 -13.12 2.75
CA LEU A 252 2.09 -11.94 3.58
C LEU A 252 1.26 -12.09 4.86
N PRO A 253 1.81 -11.74 6.05
CA PRO A 253 1.08 -11.90 7.31
C PRO A 253 0.09 -10.75 7.53
N LEU A 254 -1.11 -10.86 6.94
CA LEU A 254 -2.23 -9.97 7.21
C LEU A 254 -3.24 -10.68 8.13
N TRP A 255 -3.63 -10.04 9.23
CA TRP A 255 -4.69 -10.56 10.07
C TRP A 255 -6.02 -9.99 9.57
N ILE A 256 -6.75 -10.82 8.85
CA ILE A 256 -8.01 -10.46 8.20
C ILE A 256 -9.18 -10.78 9.14
N LEU A 257 -10.03 -9.79 9.38
CA LEU A 257 -11.23 -9.89 10.21
C LEU A 257 -12.50 -9.60 9.41
N ASP A 258 -13.58 -10.25 9.77
CA ASP A 258 -14.92 -9.90 9.31
C ASP A 258 -15.51 -8.77 10.14
N ASP A 259 -15.16 -8.63 11.42
CA ASP A 259 -15.53 -7.54 12.31
C ASP A 259 -14.46 -7.19 13.36
N TRP A 260 -14.41 -5.92 13.78
CA TRP A 260 -13.47 -5.48 14.81
C TRP A 260 -13.78 -6.10 16.18
N LEU A 261 -15.05 -6.42 16.45
CA LEU A 261 -15.49 -7.08 17.69
C LEU A 261 -14.85 -8.45 17.91
N GLU A 262 -14.31 -9.10 16.88
CA GLU A 262 -13.53 -10.33 17.02
C GLU A 262 -12.31 -10.18 17.94
N LEU A 263 -11.87 -8.94 18.19
CA LEU A 263 -10.74 -8.63 19.04
C LEU A 263 -11.11 -8.43 20.52
N GLU A 264 -12.40 -8.46 20.89
CA GLU A 264 -12.89 -8.11 22.24
C GLU A 264 -12.35 -9.04 23.35
N ASP A 265 -12.22 -10.34 23.07
CA ASP A 265 -11.82 -11.35 24.06
C ASP A 265 -10.32 -11.73 24.00
N TYR A 266 -9.51 -10.90 23.34
CA TYR A 266 -8.07 -11.12 23.27
C TYR A 266 -7.36 -10.72 24.57
N THR A 267 -6.36 -11.53 24.95
CA THR A 267 -5.40 -11.23 26.02
C THR A 267 -4.01 -11.00 25.41
N GLU A 268 -3.06 -10.48 26.19
CA GLU A 268 -1.68 -10.33 25.72
C GLU A 268 -1.06 -11.68 25.33
N GLU A 269 -1.37 -12.77 26.05
CA GLU A 269 -0.91 -14.12 25.72
C GLU A 269 -1.48 -14.60 24.38
N LYS A 270 -2.79 -14.46 24.16
CA LYS A 270 -3.43 -14.82 22.88
C LYS A 270 -2.88 -14.02 21.71
N LEU A 271 -2.60 -12.73 21.92
CA LEU A 271 -1.96 -11.88 20.90
C LEU A 271 -0.53 -12.34 20.62
N GLN A 272 0.23 -12.70 21.65
CA GLN A 272 1.58 -13.23 21.48
C GLN A 272 1.59 -14.54 20.69
N GLU A 273 0.72 -15.49 21.04
CA GLU A 273 0.56 -16.76 20.33
C GLU A 273 0.17 -16.52 18.87
N LYS A 274 -0.83 -15.65 18.63
CA LYS A 274 -1.26 -15.32 17.27
C LYS A 274 -0.15 -14.70 16.43
N TYR A 275 0.65 -13.82 17.02
CA TYR A 275 1.77 -13.19 16.33
C TYR A 275 2.83 -14.23 15.94
N LEU A 276 3.18 -15.14 16.86
CA LEU A 276 4.14 -16.21 16.60
C LEU A 276 3.65 -17.17 15.52
N GLU A 277 2.38 -17.57 15.56
CA GLU A 277 1.73 -18.40 14.53
C GLU A 277 1.87 -17.77 13.14
N MET A 278 1.45 -16.51 13.00
CA MET A 278 1.47 -15.81 11.71
C MET A 278 2.88 -15.57 11.19
N MET A 279 3.82 -15.21 12.07
CA MET A 279 5.21 -14.95 11.68
C MET A 279 5.97 -16.22 11.32
N ASN A 280 5.60 -17.38 11.89
CA ASN A 280 6.22 -18.65 11.56
C ASN A 280 5.94 -19.10 10.12
N THR A 281 4.79 -18.73 9.56
CA THR A 281 4.41 -19.05 8.17
C THR A 281 4.61 -17.89 7.20
N ALA A 282 5.01 -16.72 7.69
CA ALA A 282 5.10 -15.50 6.89
C ALA A 282 6.16 -15.60 5.79
N LYS A 283 5.78 -15.16 4.59
CA LYS A 283 6.68 -14.87 3.47
C LYS A 283 6.60 -13.39 3.16
N PHE A 284 7.73 -12.79 2.85
CA PHE A 284 7.82 -11.35 2.62
C PHE A 284 8.21 -11.00 1.19
N ASP A 285 8.39 -11.98 0.31
CA ASP A 285 8.86 -11.78 -1.07
C ASP A 285 7.94 -10.82 -1.85
N ALA A 286 6.63 -11.00 -1.70
CA ALA A 286 5.61 -10.15 -2.34
C ALA A 286 5.57 -8.70 -1.81
N LEU A 287 6.34 -8.35 -0.76
CA LEU A 287 6.58 -6.95 -0.40
C LEU A 287 7.60 -6.27 -1.31
N PHE A 288 8.42 -7.01 -2.05
CA PHE A 288 9.52 -6.44 -2.83
C PHE A 288 9.24 -6.53 -4.32
N MET A 289 9.80 -5.58 -5.08
CA MET A 289 9.58 -5.50 -6.52
C MET A 289 10.05 -6.74 -7.27
N ASP A 290 11.11 -7.41 -6.81
CA ASP A 290 11.67 -8.59 -7.49
C ASP A 290 10.65 -9.72 -7.68
N TYR A 291 9.77 -9.94 -6.70
CA TYR A 291 8.68 -10.93 -6.80
C TYR A 291 7.74 -10.62 -7.97
N TRP A 292 7.38 -9.34 -8.11
CA TRP A 292 6.44 -8.89 -9.14
C TRP A 292 7.09 -8.79 -10.51
N ILE A 293 8.34 -8.31 -10.58
CA ILE A 293 9.14 -8.29 -11.82
C ILE A 293 9.24 -9.71 -12.38
N THR A 294 9.54 -10.70 -11.54
CA THR A 294 9.63 -12.10 -11.96
C THR A 294 8.32 -12.58 -12.57
N LYS A 295 7.19 -12.32 -11.88
CA LYS A 295 5.85 -12.73 -12.33
C LYS A 295 5.42 -12.03 -13.62
N ILE A 296 5.66 -10.72 -13.73
CA ILE A 296 5.31 -9.93 -14.92
C ILE A 296 6.15 -10.37 -16.12
N ASN A 297 7.44 -10.60 -15.92
CA ASN A 297 8.34 -11.05 -16.99
C ASN A 297 7.99 -12.48 -17.45
N GLU A 298 7.53 -13.35 -16.57
CA GLU A 298 7.00 -14.67 -16.95
C GLU A 298 5.77 -14.54 -17.86
N ASP A 299 4.79 -13.72 -17.47
CA ASP A 299 3.61 -13.45 -18.30
C ASP A 299 4.02 -12.81 -19.65
N GLN A 300 5.00 -11.91 -19.67
CA GLN A 300 5.51 -11.27 -20.89
C GLN A 300 6.16 -12.30 -21.83
N ARG A 301 7.00 -13.20 -21.30
CA ARG A 301 7.64 -14.28 -22.08
C ARG A 301 6.61 -15.21 -22.70
N ILE A 302 5.56 -15.59 -21.96
CA ILE A 302 4.47 -16.43 -22.47
C ILE A 302 3.78 -15.76 -23.67
N ILE A 303 3.47 -14.46 -23.57
CA ILE A 303 2.84 -13.72 -24.69
C ILE A 303 3.76 -13.67 -25.92
N ARG A 304 5.09 -13.55 -25.70
CA ARG A 304 6.10 -13.48 -26.76
C ARG A 304 6.51 -14.85 -27.32
N GLY A 305 6.09 -15.95 -26.71
CA GLY A 305 6.46 -17.30 -27.11
C GLY A 305 7.92 -17.66 -26.79
N GLU A 306 8.50 -17.02 -25.77
CA GLU A 306 9.85 -17.27 -25.30
C GLU A 306 9.85 -18.42 -24.28
N GLN A 307 10.77 -19.39 -24.43
CA GLN A 307 10.96 -20.51 -23.50
C GLN A 307 11.75 -20.10 -22.25
#